data_AF-A0A0E0QMS2-F1
#
_entry.id   AF-A0A0E0QMS2-F1
#
_cell.length_a   1.000
_cell.length_b   1.000
_cell.length_c   1.000
_cell.angle_alpha   90.00
_cell.angle_beta   90.00
_cell.angle_gamma   90.00
#
_symmetry.space_group_name_H-M   'P 1'
#
loop_
_entity.id
_entity.type
_entity.pdbx_description
1 polymer ?
#
loop_
_entity_poly.entity_id
_entity_poly.type
_entity_poly.pdbx_seq_one_letter_code
_entity_poly.pdbx_strand_id
1 'polypeptide(L)'
;MEQLVGVHHHHSSSSSLSPRTPSPTHPLPHLLRLPSSSNRLRPPDHPHSSHPVSKLLRVTPPFFLVLLAAVYLLASFTIFSSPAASLRPTKNRPKLLLPMPAPSPPPPDLFELHGGRIRAWITNVGATVTSLLVPDNNGVLGDVVLGFDSLDPYQNGTSPYFGCIVGRVANRIKDGKFTLNDKQYSLAINNPPNTLHGGFKGFDKIIWEVAEYVKGENPSITFKYYSKDGEEGFPGDVSVTARYSILASTTLKLEMEAIPLNKATPISLAQHTYWNLAGHNSGDVLAHTVQILGSQITPVDETSIPTGEMMPVSGSPFNFLTETTIGSRIDQVPGGYDHNFVIDCGEVKSGLCHVAKVTDPSSSRVLDIWADAPGVQFYTGNFLNGIVGKGGAVYGKHAGLCLETQGFPNAVNQPNFPSVVVQPGEKPFCFVLSTSLMLQWLYSFQILLHVTICYSEFTRISRQGISCRTCRQGSFQDEVKDIVGMETDGGLWDGTEYGGEVGENNHMNPRNSRVFLVTMSPTHTSVGYVATTTSRLP
;
A
#
# COMPACT_ATOMS: atom_id res chain seq x y z
N MET A 1 -24.99 17.38 28.65
CA MET A 1 -24.78 18.72 29.24
C MET A 1 -24.79 19.71 28.09
N GLU A 2 -25.48 20.84 28.27
CA GLU A 2 -25.97 21.68 27.18
C GLU A 2 -25.04 22.85 26.82
N GLN A 3 -25.42 23.55 25.74
CA GLN A 3 -24.98 24.88 25.29
C GLN A 3 -23.64 24.91 24.49
N LEU A 4 -23.52 25.59 23.35
CA LEU A 4 -24.42 26.58 22.71
C LEU A 4 -24.35 26.51 21.16
N VAL A 5 -25.49 26.75 20.51
CA VAL A 5 -25.62 26.95 19.05
C VAL A 5 -25.79 28.44 18.76
N GLY A 6 -25.19 28.95 17.68
CA GLY A 6 -25.38 30.32 17.21
C GLY A 6 -25.32 30.43 15.69
N VAL A 7 -26.48 30.54 15.05
CA VAL A 7 -26.65 30.72 13.60
C VAL A 7 -27.01 32.16 13.31
N HIS A 8 -26.43 32.77 12.28
CA HIS A 8 -27.08 33.86 11.53
C HIS A 8 -26.60 33.90 10.07
N HIS A 9 -27.55 33.92 9.13
CA HIS A 9 -27.32 34.23 7.72
C HIS A 9 -27.66 35.70 7.44
N HIS A 10 -26.96 36.31 6.47
CA HIS A 10 -27.53 37.34 5.58
C HIS A 10 -26.77 37.36 4.23
N HIS A 11 -27.49 37.59 3.13
CA HIS A 11 -26.95 37.71 1.77
C HIS A 11 -26.48 39.15 1.45
N SER A 12 -25.46 39.33 0.58
CA SER A 12 -25.64 39.90 -0.79
C SER A 12 -24.35 40.35 -1.52
N SER A 13 -24.30 40.02 -2.83
CA SER A 13 -23.66 40.72 -3.99
C SER A 13 -22.26 41.38 -3.93
N SER A 14 -21.32 40.75 -4.65
CA SER A 14 -20.41 41.32 -5.69
C SER A 14 -20.11 42.84 -5.80
N SER A 15 -18.82 43.22 -5.86
CA SER A 15 -18.17 43.72 -7.10
C SER A 15 -16.67 44.11 -6.90
N SER A 16 -15.99 44.40 -8.02
CA SER A 16 -14.54 44.35 -8.28
C SER A 16 -13.70 45.62 -8.00
N LEU A 17 -12.37 45.44 -8.04
CA LEU A 17 -11.26 46.36 -8.41
C LEU A 17 -10.28 46.84 -7.31
N SER A 18 -8.99 46.53 -7.55
CA SER A 18 -7.77 47.01 -6.88
C SER A 18 -7.23 48.30 -7.57
N PRO A 19 -5.99 48.80 -7.33
CA PRO A 19 -5.03 48.59 -6.23
C PRO A 19 -4.43 49.92 -5.65
N ARG A 20 -3.65 49.86 -4.55
CA ARG A 20 -2.46 50.73 -4.32
C ARG A 20 -1.58 50.27 -3.14
N THR A 21 -0.32 49.96 -3.46
CA THR A 21 0.89 49.91 -2.62
C THR A 21 1.38 51.37 -2.31
N PRO A 22 2.27 51.66 -1.32
CA PRO A 22 3.58 50.99 -1.13
C PRO A 22 4.20 50.85 0.29
N SER A 23 5.14 49.91 0.36
CA SER A 23 6.33 49.84 1.25
C SER A 23 7.59 50.08 0.37
N PRO A 24 8.85 50.18 0.85
CA PRO A 24 9.40 49.87 2.19
C PRO A 24 10.47 50.86 2.73
N THR A 25 11.06 50.60 3.91
CA THR A 25 12.51 50.81 4.21
C THR A 25 12.94 50.23 5.58
N HIS A 26 14.21 49.81 5.67
CA HIS A 26 14.98 49.28 6.82
C HIS A 26 16.37 49.99 6.79
N PRO A 27 17.34 49.81 7.72
CA PRO A 27 17.33 49.41 9.15
C PRO A 27 18.33 50.25 10.05
N LEU A 28 18.69 49.71 11.23
CA LEU A 28 19.99 49.87 11.95
C LEU A 28 20.16 51.06 12.96
N PRO A 29 21.13 51.03 13.91
CA PRO A 29 20.80 51.00 15.35
C PRO A 29 21.48 52.10 16.20
N HIS A 30 21.20 52.16 17.50
CA HIS A 30 22.15 52.74 18.47
C HIS A 30 22.20 52.05 19.84
N LEU A 31 23.32 52.27 20.50
CA LEU A 31 23.91 51.53 21.62
C LEU A 31 24.11 52.52 22.79
N LEU A 32 23.94 52.10 24.05
CA LEU A 32 24.74 52.43 25.26
C LEU A 32 24.00 52.76 26.58
N ARG A 33 24.61 52.23 27.66
CA ARG A 33 24.79 52.76 29.04
C ARG A 33 23.74 52.56 30.14
N LEU A 34 24.14 51.70 31.08
CA LEU A 34 23.88 51.75 32.54
C LEU A 34 24.39 53.07 33.16
N PRO A 35 23.95 53.45 34.39
CA PRO A 35 24.77 53.09 35.56
C PRO A 35 24.03 52.73 36.87
N SER A 36 24.85 52.25 37.81
CA SER A 36 24.64 51.73 39.18
C SER A 36 23.97 52.61 40.25
N SER A 37 23.39 51.95 41.28
CA SER A 37 23.68 52.11 42.75
C SER A 37 22.50 51.55 43.59
N SER A 38 22.54 51.27 44.90
CA SER A 38 23.46 50.64 45.87
C SER A 38 22.86 50.91 47.28
N ASN A 39 23.08 50.05 48.28
CA ASN A 39 22.80 50.26 49.73
C ASN A 39 21.31 50.29 50.18
N ARG A 40 20.90 49.98 51.43
CA ARG A 40 21.48 49.21 52.59
C ARG A 40 20.43 49.26 53.74
N LEU A 41 20.31 48.22 54.58
CA LEU A 41 20.26 48.26 56.09
C LEU A 41 19.56 47.04 56.75
N ARG A 42 19.79 46.90 58.07
CA ARG A 42 19.59 45.77 59.03
C ARG A 42 19.08 46.35 60.38
N PRO A 43 18.88 45.56 61.47
CA PRO A 43 18.43 44.17 61.60
C PRO A 43 17.09 44.18 62.40
N PRO A 44 16.89 43.79 63.69
CA PRO A 44 17.63 42.94 64.69
C PRO A 44 17.00 41.50 64.76
N ASP A 45 17.26 40.58 65.70
CA ASP A 45 18.16 40.49 66.88
C ASP A 45 18.57 39.02 67.21
N HIS A 46 19.20 38.80 68.36
CA HIS A 46 19.59 37.53 69.03
C HIS A 46 19.03 37.51 70.49
N PRO A 47 19.26 36.51 71.39
CA PRO A 47 20.24 35.41 71.44
C PRO A 47 19.57 34.03 71.74
N HIS A 48 20.12 32.97 72.38
CA HIS A 48 21.40 32.62 73.05
C HIS A 48 21.65 31.09 72.91
N SER A 49 22.90 30.66 72.65
CA SER A 49 23.62 29.59 73.40
C SER A 49 24.96 29.21 72.70
N SER A 50 25.96 28.82 73.51
CA SER A 50 27.36 28.62 73.11
C SER A 50 27.82 27.17 73.31
N HIS A 51 29.04 26.87 72.83
CA HIS A 51 29.96 25.73 73.15
C HIS A 51 30.37 24.86 71.93
N PRO A 52 31.61 24.28 71.92
CA PRO A 52 32.55 24.65 70.86
C PRO A 52 33.05 23.50 69.98
N VAL A 53 33.81 23.86 68.94
CA VAL A 53 34.48 22.94 68.02
C VAL A 53 35.50 22.08 68.75
N SER A 54 35.38 20.75 68.64
CA SER A 54 36.42 19.79 69.01
C SER A 54 36.81 18.93 67.80
N LYS A 55 38.12 18.76 67.56
CA LYS A 55 38.64 17.86 66.53
C LYS A 55 38.60 16.43 67.06
N LEU A 56 37.74 15.58 66.49
CA LEU A 56 37.71 14.17 66.85
C LEU A 56 38.67 13.36 65.96
N LEU A 57 39.91 13.13 66.43
CA LEU A 57 40.75 12.06 65.86
C LEU A 57 40.10 10.71 66.15
N ARG A 58 39.61 10.01 65.12
CA ARG A 58 39.25 8.60 65.23
C ARG A 58 40.51 7.74 65.14
N VAL A 59 41.05 7.38 66.30
CA VAL A 59 42.03 6.30 66.43
C VAL A 59 41.31 4.97 66.17
N THR A 60 41.69 4.25 65.13
CA THR A 60 41.25 2.87 64.91
C THR A 60 41.95 1.94 65.91
N PRO A 61 41.23 1.06 66.64
CA PRO A 61 41.88 0.14 67.57
C PRO A 61 42.81 -0.85 66.84
N PRO A 62 44.03 -1.12 67.36
CA PRO A 62 45.02 -1.95 66.66
C PRO A 62 44.56 -3.39 66.40
N PHE A 63 43.56 -3.90 67.13
CA PHE A 63 42.95 -5.21 66.92
C PHE A 63 42.35 -5.41 65.52
N PHE A 64 41.84 -4.34 64.87
CA PHE A 64 41.17 -4.49 63.57
C PHE A 64 42.15 -4.80 62.43
N LEU A 65 43.39 -4.29 62.49
CA LEU A 65 44.44 -4.57 61.51
C LEU A 65 45.04 -5.97 61.69
N VAL A 66 45.18 -6.43 62.94
CA VAL A 66 45.65 -7.79 63.24
C VAL A 66 44.66 -8.85 62.74
N LEU A 67 43.35 -8.62 62.90
CA LEU A 67 42.33 -9.53 62.38
C LEU A 67 42.36 -9.63 60.85
N LEU A 68 42.55 -8.51 60.15
CA LEU A 68 42.62 -8.48 58.68
C LEU A 68 43.86 -9.23 58.15
N ALA A 69 45.01 -9.06 58.82
CA ALA A 69 46.25 -9.76 58.47
C ALA A 69 46.14 -11.28 58.71
N ALA A 70 45.49 -11.70 59.80
CA ALA A 70 45.26 -13.12 60.09
C ALA A 70 44.37 -13.79 59.01
N VAL A 71 43.29 -13.12 58.57
CA VAL A 71 42.44 -13.62 57.48
C VAL A 71 43.22 -13.73 56.16
N TYR A 72 44.08 -12.77 55.84
CA TYR A 72 44.93 -12.84 54.64
C TYR A 72 45.96 -13.98 54.68
N LEU A 73 46.58 -14.24 55.84
CA LEU A 73 47.52 -15.35 56.02
C LEU A 73 46.82 -16.72 55.93
N LEU A 74 45.64 -16.88 56.52
CA LEU A 74 44.84 -18.10 56.42
C LEU A 74 44.37 -18.35 54.97
N ALA A 75 43.97 -17.31 54.23
CA ALA A 75 43.63 -17.41 52.81
C ALA A 75 44.84 -17.69 51.90
N SER A 76 46.05 -17.34 52.33
CA SER A 76 47.28 -17.59 51.57
C SER A 76 47.78 -19.05 51.73
N PHE A 77 47.54 -19.66 52.89
CA PHE A 77 47.95 -21.05 53.16
C PHE A 77 47.09 -22.11 52.45
N THR A 78 45.84 -21.81 52.11
CA THR A 78 44.96 -22.74 51.37
C THR A 78 45.28 -22.85 49.87
N ILE A 79 46.14 -21.97 49.33
CA ILE A 79 46.49 -21.94 47.89
C ILE A 79 47.74 -22.79 47.58
N PHE A 80 48.57 -23.13 48.57
CA PHE A 80 49.83 -23.88 48.37
C PHE A 80 49.78 -25.37 48.70
N SER A 81 48.59 -25.93 48.98
CA SER A 81 48.41 -27.37 49.27
C SER A 81 47.44 -28.03 48.31
N SER A 82 47.86 -28.22 47.06
CA SER A 82 47.21 -29.13 46.12
C SER A 82 48.26 -29.82 45.23
N PRO A 83 48.27 -31.16 45.13
CA PRO A 83 49.30 -31.89 44.42
C PRO A 83 49.20 -31.67 42.90
N ALA A 84 50.35 -31.62 42.23
CA ALA A 84 50.42 -31.43 40.79
C ALA A 84 49.74 -32.58 40.03
N ALA A 85 48.54 -32.33 39.50
CA ALA A 85 47.86 -33.27 38.63
C ALA A 85 48.55 -33.33 37.26
N SER A 86 48.90 -34.54 36.83
CA SER A 86 49.61 -34.81 35.58
C SER A 86 48.86 -34.27 34.35
N LEU A 87 49.53 -33.43 33.56
CA LEU A 87 49.04 -32.90 32.29
C LEU A 87 48.95 -34.01 31.23
N ARG A 88 47.77 -34.62 31.08
CA ARG A 88 47.38 -35.28 29.83
C ARG A 88 46.81 -34.23 28.86
N PRO A 89 47.14 -34.27 27.56
CA PRO A 89 46.63 -33.30 26.60
C PRO A 89 45.16 -33.56 26.27
N THR A 90 44.26 -32.76 26.84
CA THR A 90 42.84 -32.75 26.43
C THR A 90 42.63 -31.78 25.26
N LYS A 91 42.17 -32.32 24.14
CA LYS A 91 41.70 -31.54 22.98
C LYS A 91 40.52 -30.65 23.39
N ASN A 92 40.42 -29.49 22.76
CA ASN A 92 39.28 -28.57 22.75
C ASN A 92 38.93 -27.88 24.09
N ARG A 93 39.53 -26.71 24.34
CA ARG A 93 38.82 -25.61 24.99
C ARG A 93 38.08 -24.80 23.91
N PRO A 94 36.76 -24.54 24.02
CA PRO A 94 36.12 -23.58 23.13
C PRO A 94 36.73 -22.19 23.39
N LYS A 95 37.09 -21.49 22.31
CA LYS A 95 37.41 -20.05 22.42
C LYS A 95 36.17 -19.33 22.94
N LEU A 96 36.35 -18.43 23.89
CA LEU A 96 35.31 -17.47 24.24
C LEU A 96 35.08 -16.57 23.02
N LEU A 97 34.09 -16.89 22.20
CA LEU A 97 33.63 -15.97 21.16
C LEU A 97 33.00 -14.77 21.89
N LEU A 98 33.71 -13.65 21.88
CA LEU A 98 33.05 -12.36 21.96
C LEU A 98 32.02 -12.34 20.81
N PRO A 99 30.73 -12.05 21.08
CA PRO A 99 29.76 -11.93 20.01
C PRO A 99 30.26 -10.86 19.04
N MET A 100 30.40 -11.23 17.77
CA MET A 100 30.68 -10.22 16.75
C MET A 100 29.56 -9.18 16.81
N PRO A 101 29.88 -7.87 16.73
CA PRO A 101 28.83 -6.88 16.55
C PRO A 101 28.00 -7.30 15.34
N ALA A 102 26.67 -7.23 15.48
CA ALA A 102 25.77 -7.57 14.38
C ALA A 102 26.22 -6.78 13.13
N PRO A 103 26.21 -7.40 11.92
CA PRO A 103 26.61 -6.70 10.71
C PRO A 103 25.84 -5.39 10.62
N SER A 104 26.55 -4.30 10.37
CA SER A 104 25.93 -2.98 10.18
C SER A 104 24.87 -3.12 9.09
N PRO A 105 23.67 -2.51 9.26
CA PRO A 105 22.67 -2.52 8.21
C PRO A 105 23.29 -2.00 6.91
N PRO A 106 22.90 -2.55 5.74
CA PRO A 106 23.44 -2.10 4.47
C PRO A 106 23.18 -0.59 4.29
N PRO A 107 24.02 0.13 3.53
CA PRO A 107 23.77 1.53 3.24
C PRO A 107 22.45 1.69 2.46
N PRO A 108 21.76 2.84 2.60
CA PRO A 108 20.71 3.25 1.68
C PRO A 108 21.26 3.31 0.25
N ASP A 109 20.55 2.71 -0.70
CA ASP A 109 20.95 2.67 -2.12
C ASP A 109 19.72 2.66 -3.04
N LEU A 110 19.91 2.93 -4.33
CA LEU A 110 18.85 3.12 -5.32
C LEU A 110 19.10 2.26 -6.58
N PHE A 111 18.13 1.43 -6.92
CA PHE A 111 18.24 0.39 -7.95
C PHE A 111 17.29 0.67 -9.11
N GLU A 112 17.80 0.59 -10.35
CA GLU A 112 17.00 0.71 -11.58
C GLU A 112 16.52 -0.68 -12.06
N LEU A 113 15.23 -0.80 -12.36
CA LEU A 113 14.67 -1.89 -13.18
C LEU A 113 14.28 -1.30 -14.54
N HIS A 114 14.99 -1.68 -15.60
CA HIS A 114 14.72 -1.22 -16.98
C HIS A 114 14.02 -2.31 -17.81
N GLY A 115 12.69 -2.19 -17.95
CA GLY A 115 11.84 -3.11 -18.71
C GLY A 115 11.63 -2.72 -20.18
N GLY A 116 12.61 -2.10 -20.82
CA GLY A 116 12.47 -1.54 -22.17
C GLY A 116 11.63 -0.27 -22.21
N ARG A 117 10.29 -0.38 -22.21
CA ARG A 117 9.38 0.78 -22.31
C ARG A 117 9.14 1.50 -20.99
N ILE A 118 9.14 0.78 -19.87
CA ILE A 118 9.06 1.36 -18.52
C ILE A 118 10.41 1.27 -17.79
N ARG A 119 10.65 2.21 -16.88
CA ARG A 119 11.80 2.20 -15.96
C ARG A 119 11.35 2.55 -14.55
N ALA A 120 11.70 1.71 -13.58
CA ALA A 120 11.41 1.94 -12.17
C ALA A 120 12.72 2.18 -11.39
N TRP A 121 12.72 3.14 -10.47
CA TRP A 121 13.77 3.28 -9.46
C TRP A 121 13.21 2.90 -8.09
N ILE A 122 13.87 1.96 -7.44
CA ILE A 122 13.44 1.36 -6.18
C ILE A 122 14.59 1.41 -5.19
N THR A 123 14.38 1.90 -3.98
CA THR A 123 15.41 1.95 -2.92
C THR A 123 15.19 0.83 -1.91
N ASN A 124 16.28 0.37 -1.28
CA ASN A 124 16.19 -0.54 -0.14
C ASN A 124 15.62 0.13 1.13
N VAL A 125 15.48 1.45 1.19
CA VAL A 125 14.74 2.14 2.26
C VAL A 125 13.24 1.90 2.05
N GLY A 126 12.61 1.14 2.95
CA GLY A 126 11.18 0.81 2.84
C GLY A 126 10.78 -0.02 1.61
N ALA A 127 11.75 -0.63 0.90
CA ALA A 127 11.57 -1.23 -0.42
C ALA A 127 10.83 -0.29 -1.41
N THR A 128 11.12 1.01 -1.32
CA THR A 128 10.28 2.09 -1.86
C THR A 128 10.46 2.32 -3.35
N VAL A 129 9.35 2.39 -4.10
CA VAL A 129 9.33 2.89 -5.49
C VAL A 129 9.41 4.42 -5.47
N THR A 130 10.52 4.98 -5.94
CA THR A 130 10.80 6.43 -5.94
C THR A 130 10.44 7.11 -7.26
N SER A 131 10.51 6.36 -8.37
CA SER A 131 10.23 6.84 -9.73
C SER A 131 9.72 5.70 -10.59
N LEU A 132 8.76 5.98 -11.48
CA LEU A 132 8.27 5.04 -12.48
C LEU A 132 7.96 5.78 -13.79
N LEU A 133 8.89 5.70 -14.73
CA LEU A 133 8.76 6.29 -16.06
C LEU A 133 7.89 5.40 -16.96
N VAL A 134 6.83 6.00 -17.51
CA VAL A 134 5.85 5.38 -18.40
C VAL A 134 5.68 6.25 -19.65
N PRO A 135 5.59 5.70 -20.87
CA PRO A 135 5.28 6.48 -22.07
C PRO A 135 3.83 6.99 -22.06
N ASP A 136 3.56 8.14 -22.66
CA ASP A 136 2.22 8.57 -23.07
C ASP A 136 1.86 8.03 -24.47
N ASN A 137 0.70 8.44 -25.02
CA ASN A 137 0.28 8.06 -26.37
C ASN A 137 1.22 8.52 -27.50
N ASN A 138 2.12 9.48 -27.24
CA ASN A 138 3.16 9.95 -28.17
C ASN A 138 4.53 9.30 -27.92
N GLY A 139 4.65 8.42 -26.93
CA GLY A 139 5.90 7.79 -26.51
C GLY A 139 6.75 8.64 -25.55
N VAL A 140 6.25 9.79 -25.08
CA VAL A 140 6.95 10.66 -24.13
C VAL A 140 6.91 10.04 -22.74
N LEU A 141 8.09 9.73 -22.20
CA LEU A 141 8.22 9.24 -20.82
C LEU A 141 7.89 10.35 -19.82
N GLY A 142 7.03 10.02 -18.85
CA GLY A 142 6.79 10.83 -17.66
C GLY A 142 6.76 9.94 -16.42
N ASP A 143 7.18 10.48 -15.29
CA ASP A 143 7.23 9.77 -14.02
C ASP A 143 5.86 9.86 -13.33
N VAL A 144 5.19 8.71 -13.18
CA VAL A 144 3.78 8.64 -12.74
C VAL A 144 3.60 8.46 -11.23
N VAL A 145 4.68 8.53 -10.44
CA VAL A 145 4.60 8.39 -8.97
C VAL A 145 5.16 9.61 -8.26
N LEU A 146 4.58 10.00 -7.13
CA LEU A 146 5.13 11.07 -6.28
C LEU A 146 6.34 10.55 -5.50
N GLY A 147 7.29 11.44 -5.18
CA GLY A 147 8.50 11.07 -4.44
C GLY A 147 9.48 12.23 -4.25
N PHE A 148 10.71 11.91 -3.88
CA PHE A 148 11.79 12.88 -3.67
C PHE A 148 13.03 12.53 -4.49
N ASP A 149 13.86 13.54 -4.82
CA ASP A 149 15.13 13.34 -5.53
C ASP A 149 16.25 12.75 -4.64
N SER A 150 16.05 12.73 -3.31
CA SER A 150 17.00 12.18 -2.32
C SER A 150 16.36 11.13 -1.41
N LEU A 151 17.20 10.29 -0.81
CA LEU A 151 16.75 9.23 0.11
C LEU A 151 16.47 9.74 1.54
N ASP A 152 16.83 10.99 1.86
CA ASP A 152 16.74 11.52 3.23
C ASP A 152 15.30 11.58 3.77
N PRO A 153 14.28 12.07 3.02
CA PRO A 153 12.90 12.12 3.49
C PRO A 153 12.29 10.74 3.79
N TYR A 154 12.75 9.71 3.08
CA TYR A 154 12.32 8.33 3.29
C TYR A 154 12.95 7.75 4.57
N GLN A 155 14.25 7.99 4.80
CA GLN A 155 14.97 7.50 5.98
C GLN A 155 14.58 8.20 7.28
N ASN A 156 14.38 9.52 7.23
CA ASN A 156 14.07 10.32 8.42
C ASN A 156 12.57 10.30 8.80
N GLY A 157 11.72 9.67 7.97
CA GLY A 157 10.28 9.54 8.19
C GLY A 157 9.45 10.79 7.90
N THR A 158 9.99 11.81 7.21
CA THR A 158 9.19 12.97 6.77
C THR A 158 8.42 12.71 5.47
N SER A 159 8.76 11.66 4.73
CA SER A 159 7.95 11.14 3.62
C SER A 159 6.57 10.69 4.14
N PRO A 160 5.45 11.15 3.54
CA PRO A 160 4.12 10.66 3.90
C PRO A 160 3.87 9.30 3.23
N TYR A 161 4.70 8.30 3.54
CA TYR A 161 4.65 6.95 2.98
C TYR A 161 4.76 6.85 1.45
N PHE A 162 5.36 7.82 0.75
CA PHE A 162 5.46 7.79 -0.72
C PHE A 162 6.14 6.49 -1.22
N GLY A 163 5.39 5.62 -1.89
CA GLY A 163 5.92 4.48 -2.67
C GLY A 163 6.44 3.29 -1.87
N CYS A 164 6.46 3.36 -0.55
CA CYS A 164 7.04 2.36 0.35
C CYS A 164 6.12 1.15 0.58
N ILE A 165 6.69 0.08 1.13
CA ILE A 165 5.92 -1.01 1.73
C ILE A 165 5.61 -0.68 3.19
N VAL A 166 4.31 -0.60 3.52
CA VAL A 166 3.83 -0.39 4.90
C VAL A 166 3.57 -1.73 5.60
N GLY A 167 3.95 -1.81 6.87
CA GLY A 167 3.86 -3.04 7.68
C GLY A 167 4.52 -2.86 9.06
N ARG A 168 4.35 -3.78 10.02
CA ARG A 168 3.82 -5.15 9.90
C ARG A 168 2.32 -5.26 9.61
N VAL A 169 1.54 -4.25 10.00
CA VAL A 169 0.11 -4.13 9.68
C VAL A 169 -0.16 -2.76 9.04
N ALA A 170 -0.61 -2.78 7.79
CA ALA A 170 -1.02 -1.63 7.01
C ALA A 170 -2.31 -1.01 7.58
N ASN A 171 -2.52 0.27 7.26
CA ASN A 171 -3.63 1.09 7.76
C ASN A 171 -3.71 1.08 9.31
N ARG A 172 -4.90 1.28 9.89
CA ARG A 172 -5.08 1.58 11.32
C ARG A 172 -5.44 0.36 12.17
N ILE A 173 -4.97 0.38 13.42
CA ILE A 173 -5.43 -0.50 14.52
C ILE A 173 -5.99 0.40 15.64
N LYS A 174 -7.25 0.15 16.02
CA LYS A 174 -8.00 0.96 17.00
C LYS A 174 -7.29 1.00 18.35
N ASP A 175 -7.16 2.20 18.92
CA ASP A 175 -6.52 2.48 20.22
C ASP A 175 -5.08 1.94 20.35
N GLY A 176 -4.45 1.57 19.22
CA GLY A 176 -3.19 0.83 19.16
C GLY A 176 -3.19 -0.48 19.94
N LYS A 177 -4.34 -1.18 20.02
CA LYS A 177 -4.49 -2.40 20.82
C LYS A 177 -5.18 -3.50 20.04
N PHE A 178 -4.84 -4.74 20.38
CA PHE A 178 -5.55 -5.93 19.96
C PHE A 178 -5.34 -7.07 20.96
N THR A 179 -6.17 -8.10 20.87
CA THR A 179 -6.02 -9.33 21.67
C THR A 179 -5.74 -10.50 20.75
N LEU A 180 -4.73 -11.31 21.08
CA LEU A 180 -4.38 -12.52 20.34
C LEU A 180 -4.00 -13.63 21.32
N ASN A 181 -4.68 -14.78 21.23
CA ASN A 181 -4.56 -15.92 22.14
C ASN A 181 -4.68 -15.48 23.61
N ASP A 182 -5.80 -14.81 23.94
CA ASP A 182 -6.15 -14.23 25.25
C ASP A 182 -5.15 -13.22 25.85
N LYS A 183 -4.10 -12.87 25.11
CA LYS A 183 -3.13 -11.84 25.50
C LYS A 183 -3.41 -10.53 24.77
N GLN A 184 -3.56 -9.46 25.52
CA GLN A 184 -3.61 -8.10 24.99
C GLN A 184 -2.20 -7.61 24.60
N TYR A 185 -2.13 -6.93 23.45
CA TYR A 185 -0.96 -6.22 22.96
C TYR A 185 -1.24 -4.72 22.91
N SER A 186 -0.19 -3.92 23.01
CA SER A 186 -0.26 -2.46 22.88
C SER A 186 0.89 -2.00 21.99
N LEU A 187 0.55 -1.13 21.05
CA LEU A 187 1.38 -0.68 19.95
C LEU A 187 1.66 0.83 20.07
N ALA A 188 2.54 1.34 19.21
CA ALA A 188 2.84 2.77 19.12
C ALA A 188 1.62 3.60 18.65
N ILE A 189 1.22 4.61 19.43
CA ILE A 189 0.16 5.57 19.05
C ILE A 189 0.75 6.68 18.18
N ASN A 190 1.07 6.35 16.94
CA ASN A 190 1.65 7.28 15.95
C ASN A 190 0.59 8.05 15.15
N ASN A 191 -0.69 7.67 15.21
CA ASN A 191 -1.82 8.43 14.63
C ASN A 191 -2.96 8.55 15.67
N PRO A 192 -2.81 9.39 16.72
CA PRO A 192 -3.69 9.38 17.89
C PRO A 192 -5.19 9.44 17.56
N PRO A 193 -6.04 8.61 18.19
CA PRO A 193 -5.73 7.66 19.28
C PRO A 193 -5.18 6.29 18.81
N ASN A 194 -4.93 6.10 17.52
CA ASN A 194 -4.69 4.82 16.88
C ASN A 194 -3.21 4.56 16.55
N THR A 195 -2.89 3.30 16.22
CA THR A 195 -1.66 2.93 15.49
C THR A 195 -1.95 2.93 14.00
N LEU A 196 -1.01 3.39 13.18
CA LEU A 196 -1.10 3.47 11.73
C LEU A 196 0.17 2.90 11.06
N HIS A 197 0.01 2.13 9.98
CA HIS A 197 1.10 1.61 9.12
C HIS A 197 2.27 0.96 9.89
N GLY A 198 1.95 0.19 10.93
CA GLY A 198 2.93 -0.56 11.72
C GLY A 198 3.71 0.21 12.78
N GLY A 199 3.45 1.51 12.99
CA GLY A 199 4.02 2.27 14.12
C GLY A 199 5.01 3.38 13.74
N PHE A 200 5.84 3.81 14.68
CA PHE A 200 6.77 4.93 14.45
C PHE A 200 7.84 4.55 13.43
N LYS A 201 8.49 3.40 13.61
CA LYS A 201 9.48 2.82 12.70
C LYS A 201 8.93 1.54 12.06
N GLY A 202 7.80 1.69 11.38
CA GLY A 202 7.25 0.68 10.48
C GLY A 202 8.20 0.31 9.33
N PHE A 203 7.77 -0.65 8.52
CA PHE A 203 8.57 -1.24 7.43
C PHE A 203 9.00 -0.23 6.36
N ASP A 204 8.35 0.93 6.31
CA ASP A 204 8.64 2.05 5.40
C ASP A 204 9.96 2.77 5.70
N LYS A 205 10.43 2.74 6.96
CA LYS A 205 11.62 3.49 7.44
C LYS A 205 12.82 2.63 7.76
N ILE A 206 12.74 1.32 7.52
CA ILE A 206 13.86 0.39 7.72
C ILE A 206 14.63 0.21 6.41
N ILE A 207 15.92 -0.09 6.51
CA ILE A 207 16.74 -0.45 5.34
C ILE A 207 16.67 -1.97 5.19
N TRP A 208 16.12 -2.42 4.08
CA TRP A 208 15.99 -3.82 3.73
C TRP A 208 17.33 -4.39 3.23
N GLU A 209 17.56 -5.67 3.47
CA GLU A 209 18.63 -6.43 2.81
C GLU A 209 18.28 -6.60 1.32
N VAL A 210 19.24 -6.40 0.42
CA VAL A 210 19.08 -6.76 -1.00
C VAL A 210 19.58 -8.19 -1.16
N ALA A 211 18.65 -9.15 -1.18
CA ALA A 211 18.96 -10.57 -1.28
C ALA A 211 19.33 -10.99 -2.72
N GLU A 212 18.74 -10.32 -3.72
CA GLU A 212 19.00 -10.58 -5.14
C GLU A 212 18.74 -9.30 -5.97
N TYR A 213 19.56 -9.04 -6.99
CA TYR A 213 19.31 -7.99 -7.99
C TYR A 213 19.73 -8.47 -9.39
N VAL A 214 18.74 -8.68 -10.25
CA VAL A 214 18.88 -9.15 -11.63
C VAL A 214 18.63 -8.00 -12.61
N LYS A 215 19.57 -7.83 -13.56
CA LYS A 215 19.46 -6.91 -14.70
C LYS A 215 19.30 -7.71 -16.00
N GLY A 216 18.83 -7.04 -17.05
CA GLY A 216 18.69 -7.64 -18.39
C GLY A 216 17.23 -7.84 -18.78
N GLU A 217 16.94 -8.95 -19.46
CA GLU A 217 15.62 -9.21 -20.09
C GLU A 217 14.46 -9.33 -19.11
N ASN A 218 14.70 -9.91 -17.92
CA ASN A 218 13.73 -10.07 -16.84
C ASN A 218 14.23 -9.37 -15.57
N PRO A 219 14.26 -8.03 -15.53
CA PRO A 219 14.89 -7.30 -14.44
C PRO A 219 14.04 -7.44 -13.16
N SER A 220 14.70 -7.73 -12.04
CA SER A 220 14.04 -7.89 -10.75
C SER A 220 14.98 -7.60 -9.58
N ILE A 221 14.40 -7.23 -8.44
CA ILE A 221 15.13 -7.03 -7.18
C ILE A 221 14.31 -7.63 -6.04
N THR A 222 14.98 -8.40 -5.19
CA THR A 222 14.39 -9.08 -4.03
C THR A 222 14.96 -8.48 -2.76
N PHE A 223 14.10 -7.79 -2.01
CA PHE A 223 14.40 -7.27 -0.69
C PHE A 223 14.00 -8.26 0.39
N LYS A 224 14.74 -8.28 1.50
CA LYS A 224 14.45 -9.09 2.68
C LYS A 224 14.53 -8.26 3.96
N TYR A 225 13.64 -8.55 4.91
CA TYR A 225 13.67 -7.99 6.25
C TYR A 225 13.35 -9.06 7.30
N TYR A 226 13.87 -8.87 8.50
CA TYR A 226 13.62 -9.71 9.67
C TYR A 226 13.11 -8.82 10.80
N SER A 227 11.78 -8.80 10.94
CA SER A 227 11.08 -8.04 11.98
C SER A 227 11.03 -8.87 13.26
N LYS A 228 11.49 -8.33 14.39
CA LYS A 228 11.67 -9.11 15.62
C LYS A 228 10.40 -9.24 16.45
N ASP A 229 10.38 -10.24 17.34
CA ASP A 229 9.42 -10.31 18.45
C ASP A 229 9.46 -9.03 19.30
N GLY A 230 8.33 -8.36 19.45
CA GLY A 230 8.17 -7.09 20.17
C GLY A 230 8.45 -5.84 19.33
N GLU A 231 8.81 -5.95 18.05
CA GLU A 231 9.05 -4.80 17.19
C GLU A 231 7.77 -3.98 16.98
N GLU A 232 7.83 -2.67 17.27
CA GLU A 232 6.68 -1.74 17.37
C GLU A 232 5.50 -2.25 18.26
N GLY A 233 5.75 -3.27 19.09
CA GLY A 233 4.76 -3.92 19.97
C GLY A 233 4.15 -5.23 19.43
N PHE A 234 4.47 -5.64 18.21
CA PHE A 234 3.90 -6.85 17.60
C PHE A 234 4.58 -8.15 18.09
N PRO A 235 3.84 -9.24 18.37
CA PRO A 235 4.41 -10.52 18.78
C PRO A 235 5.10 -11.26 17.63
N GLY A 236 6.12 -12.04 17.96
CA GLY A 236 6.74 -13.01 17.05
C GLY A 236 7.77 -12.41 16.09
N ASP A 237 8.75 -13.23 15.74
CA ASP A 237 9.69 -12.96 14.66
C ASP A 237 9.02 -13.23 13.32
N VAL A 238 9.21 -12.34 12.35
CA VAL A 238 8.67 -12.46 10.98
C VAL A 238 9.79 -12.26 9.96
N SER A 239 10.00 -13.26 9.10
CA SER A 239 10.80 -13.09 7.88
C SER A 239 9.91 -12.51 6.80
N VAL A 240 10.30 -11.39 6.21
CA VAL A 240 9.55 -10.71 5.14
C VAL A 240 10.41 -10.61 3.90
N THR A 241 9.82 -10.91 2.74
CA THR A 241 10.44 -10.80 1.42
C THR A 241 9.57 -9.92 0.54
N ALA A 242 10.17 -9.01 -0.21
CA ALA A 242 9.48 -8.18 -1.18
C ALA A 242 10.25 -8.18 -2.51
N ARG A 243 9.69 -8.81 -3.55
CA ARG A 243 10.31 -8.93 -4.87
C ARG A 243 9.58 -8.08 -5.89
N TYR A 244 10.29 -7.09 -6.44
CA TYR A 244 9.84 -6.35 -7.61
C TYR A 244 10.40 -6.98 -8.89
N SER A 245 9.58 -7.09 -9.93
CA SER A 245 10.01 -7.56 -11.25
C SER A 245 9.24 -6.90 -12.37
N ILE A 246 9.87 -6.75 -13.54
CA ILE A 246 9.18 -6.34 -14.76
C ILE A 246 9.05 -7.57 -15.66
N LEU A 247 7.83 -8.12 -15.75
CA LEU A 247 7.54 -9.39 -16.44
C LEU A 247 7.28 -9.23 -17.94
N ALA A 248 6.85 -8.04 -18.34
CA ALA A 248 6.55 -7.65 -19.71
C ALA A 248 6.84 -6.16 -19.82
N SER A 249 6.95 -5.62 -21.04
CA SER A 249 7.46 -4.25 -21.28
C SER A 249 6.71 -3.10 -20.57
N THR A 250 5.57 -3.38 -19.95
CA THR A 250 4.66 -2.43 -19.30
C THR A 250 4.10 -2.90 -17.95
N THR A 251 4.63 -3.98 -17.36
CA THR A 251 4.04 -4.59 -16.15
C THR A 251 5.04 -4.67 -15.01
N LEU A 252 4.85 -3.87 -13.95
CA LEU A 252 5.59 -3.96 -12.70
C LEU A 252 4.81 -4.85 -11.73
N LYS A 253 5.40 -5.99 -11.35
CA LYS A 253 4.88 -6.93 -10.35
C LYS A 253 5.66 -6.79 -9.05
N LEU A 254 4.94 -6.72 -7.93
CA LEU A 254 5.43 -6.84 -6.57
C LEU A 254 4.89 -8.15 -5.97
N GLU A 255 5.78 -8.97 -5.44
CA GLU A 255 5.47 -10.20 -4.70
C GLU A 255 5.94 -10.00 -3.25
N MET A 256 5.01 -9.96 -2.30
CA MET A 256 5.28 -9.84 -0.87
C MET A 256 4.98 -11.16 -0.18
N GLU A 257 5.93 -11.67 0.59
CA GLU A 257 5.75 -12.83 1.45
C GLU A 257 6.16 -12.48 2.89
N ALA A 258 5.37 -12.89 3.88
CA ALA A 258 5.71 -12.73 5.28
C ALA A 258 5.39 -14.00 6.08
N ILE A 259 6.42 -14.54 6.73
CA ILE A 259 6.40 -15.82 7.43
C ILE A 259 6.64 -15.58 8.92
N PRO A 260 5.64 -15.79 9.80
CA PRO A 260 5.87 -15.83 11.24
C PRO A 260 6.66 -17.09 11.61
N LEU A 261 7.77 -16.92 12.32
CA LEU A 261 8.72 -18.00 12.57
C LEU A 261 8.49 -18.74 13.90
N ASN A 262 7.88 -18.08 14.89
CA ASN A 262 7.80 -18.62 16.26
C ASN A 262 6.53 -18.27 17.06
N LYS A 263 5.74 -17.26 16.67
CA LYS A 263 4.45 -16.94 17.30
C LYS A 263 3.43 -16.47 16.27
N ALA A 264 2.16 -16.65 16.58
CA ALA A 264 1.06 -16.02 15.87
C ALA A 264 1.22 -14.48 15.88
N THR A 265 0.93 -13.82 14.76
CA THR A 265 0.94 -12.35 14.65
C THR A 265 -0.03 -11.88 13.58
N PRO A 266 -0.66 -10.71 13.74
CA PRO A 266 -1.28 -10.03 12.61
C PRO A 266 -0.20 -9.61 11.59
N ILE A 267 -0.52 -9.76 10.31
CA ILE A 267 0.26 -9.33 9.15
C ILE A 267 -0.72 -8.80 8.10
N SER A 268 -0.51 -7.55 7.67
CA SER A 268 -1.16 -6.98 6.50
C SER A 268 -0.15 -6.02 5.88
N LEU A 269 0.32 -6.32 4.67
CA LEU A 269 1.29 -5.49 3.96
C LEU A 269 0.59 -4.80 2.78
N ALA A 270 1.01 -3.59 2.47
CA ALA A 270 0.54 -2.86 1.30
C ALA A 270 1.64 -1.98 0.70
N GLN A 271 1.50 -1.61 -0.58
CA GLN A 271 2.37 -0.65 -1.24
C GLN A 271 1.68 0.72 -1.28
N HIS A 272 2.26 1.72 -0.62
CA HIS A 272 1.67 3.05 -0.48
C HIS A 272 2.09 4.01 -1.61
N THR A 273 2.01 3.56 -2.87
CA THR A 273 2.36 4.40 -4.02
C THR A 273 1.29 5.44 -4.31
N TYR A 274 1.72 6.70 -4.37
CA TYR A 274 0.90 7.81 -4.83
C TYR A 274 1.09 7.98 -6.33
N TRP A 275 0.03 7.67 -7.08
CA TRP A 275 -0.03 7.71 -8.52
C TRP A 275 -0.56 9.06 -9.02
N ASN A 276 0.10 9.61 -10.02
CA ASN A 276 -0.45 10.63 -10.90
C ASN A 276 -0.06 10.31 -12.34
N LEU A 277 -0.99 9.74 -13.10
CA LEU A 277 -0.72 9.22 -14.44
C LEU A 277 -0.36 10.31 -15.47
N ALA A 278 -0.84 11.55 -15.29
CA ALA A 278 -0.43 12.71 -16.09
C ALA A 278 1.04 13.14 -15.82
N GLY A 279 1.66 12.60 -14.77
CA GLY A 279 3.00 12.92 -14.29
C GLY A 279 2.96 13.53 -12.89
N HIS A 280 3.93 13.22 -12.03
CA HIS A 280 3.93 13.68 -10.63
C HIS A 280 3.87 15.21 -10.46
N ASN A 281 4.25 15.98 -11.48
CA ASN A 281 4.28 17.44 -11.49
C ASN A 281 3.08 18.08 -12.22
N SER A 282 2.05 17.31 -12.59
CA SER A 282 0.92 17.78 -13.41
C SER A 282 -0.15 18.55 -12.64
N GLY A 283 -0.09 18.58 -11.29
CA GLY A 283 -1.15 19.12 -10.43
C GLY A 283 -1.91 18.01 -9.72
N ASP A 284 -3.23 18.15 -9.60
CA ASP A 284 -4.10 17.16 -8.96
C ASP A 284 -4.55 16.01 -9.88
N VAL A 285 -5.16 14.99 -9.29
CA VAL A 285 -5.71 13.80 -9.99
C VAL A 285 -7.23 13.82 -10.13
N LEU A 286 -7.90 14.95 -9.90
CA LEU A 286 -9.36 15.00 -9.88
C LEU A 286 -9.99 14.76 -11.27
N ALA A 287 -9.22 15.00 -12.34
CA ALA A 287 -9.62 14.73 -13.73
C ALA A 287 -9.52 13.25 -14.14
N HIS A 288 -8.76 12.42 -13.40
CA HIS A 288 -8.59 11.00 -13.70
C HIS A 288 -9.91 10.26 -13.51
N THR A 289 -10.17 9.25 -14.35
CA THR A 289 -11.26 8.28 -14.11
C THR A 289 -10.72 7.12 -13.30
N VAL A 290 -11.55 6.58 -12.39
CA VAL A 290 -11.27 5.33 -11.69
C VAL A 290 -12.46 4.38 -11.78
N GLN A 291 -12.16 3.10 -11.91
CA GLN A 291 -13.05 1.98 -11.70
C GLN A 291 -12.47 1.12 -10.58
N ILE A 292 -13.29 0.67 -9.64
CA ILE A 292 -12.91 -0.22 -8.53
C ILE A 292 -13.89 -1.40 -8.52
N LEU A 293 -13.36 -2.61 -8.56
CA LEU A 293 -14.09 -3.88 -8.66
C LEU A 293 -14.50 -4.35 -7.25
N GLY A 294 -15.21 -3.48 -6.54
CA GLY A 294 -15.68 -3.72 -5.17
C GLY A 294 -17.03 -3.08 -4.91
N SER A 295 -18.03 -3.93 -4.64
CA SER A 295 -19.43 -3.54 -4.46
C SER A 295 -19.75 -2.98 -3.07
N GLN A 296 -18.82 -3.07 -2.13
CA GLN A 296 -18.95 -2.55 -0.76
C GLN A 296 -17.68 -1.79 -0.32
N ILE A 297 -17.83 -0.89 0.66
CA ILE A 297 -16.73 -0.33 1.45
C ILE A 297 -16.87 -0.72 2.92
N THR A 298 -15.79 -0.62 3.69
CA THR A 298 -15.86 -0.61 5.15
C THR A 298 -15.97 0.85 5.63
N PRO A 299 -17.16 1.36 6.00
CA PRO A 299 -17.32 2.74 6.48
C PRO A 299 -16.56 2.95 7.80
N VAL A 300 -16.15 4.20 8.06
CA VAL A 300 -15.25 4.54 9.16
C VAL A 300 -15.86 5.53 10.16
N ASP A 301 -15.38 5.47 11.41
CA ASP A 301 -15.64 6.46 12.44
C ASP A 301 -14.82 7.75 12.25
N GLU A 302 -15.04 8.76 13.10
CA GLU A 302 -14.34 10.05 13.08
C GLU A 302 -12.81 9.96 13.28
N THR A 303 -12.28 8.79 13.68
CA THR A 303 -10.84 8.51 13.78
C THR A 303 -10.30 7.67 12.61
N SER A 304 -11.12 7.50 11.57
CA SER A 304 -10.86 6.69 10.38
C SER A 304 -10.69 5.19 10.66
N ILE A 305 -11.32 4.67 11.72
CA ILE A 305 -11.38 3.23 12.02
C ILE A 305 -12.66 2.64 11.44
N PRO A 306 -12.61 1.50 10.72
CA PRO A 306 -13.82 0.82 10.27
C PRO A 306 -14.77 0.44 11.40
N THR A 307 -16.06 0.75 11.23
CA THR A 307 -17.12 0.44 12.21
C THR A 307 -17.30 -1.06 12.43
N GLY A 308 -16.93 -1.87 11.44
CA GLY A 308 -17.18 -3.31 11.35
C GLY A 308 -18.26 -3.65 10.32
N GLU A 309 -18.97 -2.65 9.79
CA GLU A 309 -19.98 -2.85 8.75
C GLU A 309 -19.33 -2.99 7.35
N MET A 310 -20.12 -3.46 6.38
CA MET A 310 -19.79 -3.44 4.96
C MET A 310 -20.93 -2.76 4.19
N MET A 311 -20.73 -1.51 3.80
CA MET A 311 -21.75 -0.67 3.18
C MET A 311 -21.72 -0.80 1.65
N PRO A 312 -22.84 -1.13 0.97
CA PRO A 312 -22.90 -1.14 -0.49
C PRO A 312 -22.52 0.21 -1.10
N VAL A 313 -21.78 0.20 -2.21
CA VAL A 313 -21.39 1.43 -2.92
C VAL A 313 -22.53 2.00 -3.78
N SER A 314 -23.50 1.18 -4.18
CA SER A 314 -24.63 1.61 -5.01
C SER A 314 -25.45 2.71 -4.33
N GLY A 315 -25.80 3.75 -5.09
CA GLY A 315 -26.49 4.94 -4.55
C GLY A 315 -25.62 5.90 -3.70
N SER A 316 -24.33 5.60 -3.51
CA SER A 316 -23.41 6.41 -2.71
C SER A 316 -22.34 7.13 -3.57
N PRO A 317 -21.64 8.15 -3.06
CA PRO A 317 -20.52 8.79 -3.77
C PRO A 317 -19.32 7.85 -4.00
N PHE A 318 -19.30 6.67 -3.37
CA PHE A 318 -18.28 5.64 -3.53
C PHE A 318 -18.52 4.71 -4.73
N ASN A 319 -19.59 4.89 -5.53
CA ASN A 319 -19.90 3.99 -6.64
C ASN A 319 -18.93 4.10 -7.83
N PHE A 320 -17.82 3.36 -7.76
CA PHE A 320 -16.81 3.24 -8.82
C PHE A 320 -16.87 1.90 -9.56
N LEU A 321 -18.01 1.18 -9.51
CA LEU A 321 -18.18 -0.07 -10.26
C LEU A 321 -18.04 0.13 -11.79
N THR A 322 -18.29 1.35 -12.27
CA THR A 322 -17.98 1.82 -13.63
C THR A 322 -17.00 2.99 -13.57
N GLU A 323 -16.19 3.16 -14.63
CA GLU A 323 -15.24 4.28 -14.75
C GLU A 323 -15.92 5.62 -14.46
N THR A 324 -15.48 6.31 -13.42
CA THR A 324 -16.01 7.62 -13.02
C THR A 324 -14.87 8.59 -12.68
N THR A 325 -14.99 9.84 -13.13
CA THR A 325 -14.04 10.92 -12.78
C THR A 325 -14.01 11.17 -11.28
N ILE A 326 -12.82 11.16 -10.67
CA ILE A 326 -12.63 11.27 -9.21
C ILE A 326 -13.28 12.56 -8.65
N GLY A 327 -13.03 13.70 -9.29
CA GLY A 327 -13.57 15.00 -8.88
C GLY A 327 -15.09 15.14 -8.98
N SER A 328 -15.80 14.25 -9.69
CA SER A 328 -17.24 14.39 -9.93
C SER A 328 -18.12 14.23 -8.68
N ARG A 329 -17.61 13.53 -7.64
CA ARG A 329 -18.35 13.26 -6.39
C ARG A 329 -17.51 13.44 -5.13
N ILE A 330 -16.24 13.85 -5.24
CA ILE A 330 -15.33 13.94 -4.09
C ILE A 330 -15.83 14.90 -3.00
N ASP A 331 -16.50 16.00 -3.37
CA ASP A 331 -17.07 16.97 -2.41
C ASP A 331 -18.24 16.42 -1.58
N GLN A 332 -18.80 15.27 -1.98
CA GLN A 332 -19.83 14.54 -1.21
C GLN A 332 -19.21 13.65 -0.12
N VAL A 333 -17.87 13.50 -0.10
CA VAL A 333 -17.13 12.72 0.89
C VAL A 333 -16.27 13.69 1.72
N PRO A 334 -16.64 13.99 2.98
CA PRO A 334 -15.90 14.92 3.82
C PRO A 334 -14.39 14.58 3.90
N GLY A 335 -13.54 15.54 3.50
CA GLY A 335 -12.08 15.37 3.43
C GLY A 335 -11.57 14.83 2.08
N GLY A 336 -12.36 14.01 1.39
CA GLY A 336 -12.02 13.26 0.18
C GLY A 336 -12.03 11.74 0.42
N TYR A 337 -11.70 10.95 -0.60
CA TYR A 337 -11.68 9.49 -0.45
C TYR A 337 -10.48 9.06 0.40
N ASP A 338 -10.72 8.33 1.49
CA ASP A 338 -9.75 7.56 2.29
C ASP A 338 -10.44 6.29 2.83
N HIS A 339 -10.88 5.39 1.94
CA HIS A 339 -11.75 4.26 2.32
C HIS A 339 -11.25 2.93 1.73
N ASN A 340 -11.40 1.86 2.51
CA ASN A 340 -11.14 0.49 2.06
C ASN A 340 -12.39 -0.07 1.33
N PHE A 341 -12.22 -0.41 0.06
CA PHE A 341 -13.18 -1.16 -0.74
C PHE A 341 -12.99 -2.67 -0.53
N VAL A 342 -14.10 -3.38 -0.43
CA VAL A 342 -14.19 -4.86 -0.39
C VAL A 342 -14.15 -5.34 -1.84
N ILE A 343 -13.16 -6.16 -2.21
CA ILE A 343 -13.00 -6.63 -3.59
C ILE A 343 -13.90 -7.85 -3.84
N ASP A 344 -14.74 -7.75 -4.86
CA ASP A 344 -15.72 -8.80 -5.21
C ASP A 344 -15.06 -10.03 -5.86
N CYS A 345 -13.82 -9.87 -6.37
CA CYS A 345 -13.05 -10.82 -7.16
C CYS A 345 -13.83 -11.42 -8.35
N GLY A 346 -14.19 -10.57 -9.31
CA GLY A 346 -14.85 -10.96 -10.55
C GLY A 346 -13.90 -11.59 -11.58
N GLU A 347 -13.23 -10.76 -12.38
CA GLU A 347 -12.28 -11.23 -13.40
C GLU A 347 -10.96 -11.68 -12.73
N VAL A 348 -10.47 -12.89 -13.07
CA VAL A 348 -9.24 -13.47 -12.51
C VAL A 348 -8.25 -13.81 -13.61
N LYS A 349 -7.00 -13.34 -13.47
CA LYS A 349 -5.86 -13.67 -14.36
C LYS A 349 -4.68 -14.16 -13.54
N SER A 350 -4.16 -15.33 -13.89
CA SER A 350 -2.99 -15.95 -13.21
C SER A 350 -3.11 -16.03 -11.68
N GLY A 351 -4.34 -16.19 -11.15
CA GLY A 351 -4.63 -16.27 -9.72
C GLY A 351 -4.85 -14.92 -9.02
N LEU A 352 -4.80 -13.80 -9.75
CA LEU A 352 -5.05 -12.45 -9.24
C LEU A 352 -6.42 -11.95 -9.71
N CYS A 353 -7.17 -11.31 -8.82
CA CYS A 353 -8.42 -10.61 -9.14
C CYS A 353 -8.11 -9.25 -9.78
N HIS A 354 -8.93 -8.79 -10.73
CA HIS A 354 -8.93 -7.39 -11.17
C HIS A 354 -9.45 -6.52 -10.02
N VAL A 355 -8.65 -5.56 -9.56
CA VAL A 355 -8.95 -4.71 -8.40
C VAL A 355 -9.46 -3.34 -8.82
N ALA A 356 -8.69 -2.65 -9.68
CA ALA A 356 -9.00 -1.28 -10.06
C ALA A 356 -8.31 -0.90 -11.37
N LYS A 357 -8.94 0.04 -12.08
CA LYS A 357 -8.40 0.69 -13.28
C LYS A 357 -8.45 2.20 -13.10
N VAL A 358 -7.33 2.90 -13.33
CA VAL A 358 -7.25 4.36 -13.36
C VAL A 358 -6.83 4.80 -14.76
N THR A 359 -7.46 5.83 -15.30
CA THR A 359 -7.07 6.45 -16.56
C THR A 359 -6.90 7.96 -16.40
N ASP A 360 -5.79 8.51 -16.88
CA ASP A 360 -5.67 9.96 -17.08
C ASP A 360 -6.10 10.31 -18.52
N PRO A 361 -7.09 11.21 -18.71
CA PRO A 361 -7.55 11.59 -20.04
C PRO A 361 -6.50 12.34 -20.87
N SER A 362 -5.51 13.00 -20.24
CA SER A 362 -4.55 13.87 -20.93
C SER A 362 -3.41 13.10 -21.61
N SER A 363 -2.70 12.23 -20.88
CA SER A 363 -1.64 11.36 -21.41
C SER A 363 -2.16 10.07 -22.06
N SER A 364 -3.44 9.74 -21.84
CA SER A 364 -4.03 8.43 -22.18
C SER A 364 -3.35 7.23 -21.53
N ARG A 365 -2.62 7.42 -20.42
CA ARG A 365 -2.05 6.34 -19.63
C ARG A 365 -3.11 5.70 -18.74
N VAL A 366 -3.05 4.37 -18.70
CA VAL A 366 -3.93 3.50 -17.91
C VAL A 366 -3.08 2.75 -16.91
N LEU A 367 -3.45 2.81 -15.63
CA LEU A 367 -2.97 1.92 -14.59
C LEU A 367 -4.05 0.86 -14.34
N ASP A 368 -3.71 -0.39 -14.57
CA ASP A 368 -4.58 -1.56 -14.38
C ASP A 368 -3.97 -2.44 -13.28
N ILE A 369 -4.74 -2.70 -12.21
CA ILE A 369 -4.28 -3.32 -10.96
C ILE A 369 -4.91 -4.69 -10.76
N TRP A 370 -4.04 -5.69 -10.58
CA TRP A 370 -4.39 -7.07 -10.30
C TRP A 370 -3.79 -7.51 -8.97
N ALA A 371 -4.58 -8.07 -8.06
CA ALA A 371 -4.07 -8.61 -6.80
C ALA A 371 -4.90 -9.77 -6.22
N ASP A 372 -4.31 -10.49 -5.27
CA ASP A 372 -4.93 -11.52 -4.42
C ASP A 372 -5.44 -10.97 -3.06
N ALA A 373 -5.41 -9.64 -2.90
CA ALA A 373 -5.89 -8.92 -1.73
C ALA A 373 -7.43 -8.96 -1.58
N PRO A 374 -7.98 -9.09 -0.37
CA PRO A 374 -9.42 -8.99 -0.15
C PRO A 374 -9.93 -7.54 -0.24
N GLY A 375 -9.07 -6.53 -0.06
CA GLY A 375 -9.45 -5.12 -0.05
C GLY A 375 -8.43 -4.20 -0.72
N VAL A 376 -8.88 -2.98 -1.03
CA VAL A 376 -8.02 -1.90 -1.51
C VAL A 376 -8.36 -0.58 -0.81
N GLN A 377 -7.37 0.09 -0.20
CA GLN A 377 -7.54 1.47 0.23
C GLN A 377 -7.52 2.38 -0.99
N PHE A 378 -8.60 3.12 -1.23
CA PHE A 378 -8.60 4.22 -2.19
C PHE A 378 -8.47 5.54 -1.42
N TYR A 379 -7.28 6.15 -1.54
CA TYR A 379 -6.93 7.40 -0.86
C TYR A 379 -6.51 8.49 -1.85
N THR A 380 -7.20 9.63 -1.87
CA THR A 380 -6.97 10.71 -2.85
C THR A 380 -5.98 11.79 -2.36
N GLY A 381 -4.95 11.44 -1.59
CA GLY A 381 -3.89 12.40 -1.23
C GLY A 381 -4.39 13.61 -0.42
N ASN A 382 -5.41 13.40 0.42
CA ASN A 382 -6.19 14.45 1.08
C ASN A 382 -5.38 15.30 2.09
N PHE A 383 -4.28 14.76 2.62
CA PHE A 383 -3.41 15.40 3.61
C PHE A 383 -2.11 15.98 3.02
N LEU A 384 -1.89 15.88 1.71
CA LEU A 384 -0.74 16.49 1.05
C LEU A 384 -0.88 18.02 1.11
N ASN A 385 0.15 18.70 1.64
CA ASN A 385 0.08 20.14 1.92
C ASN A 385 1.41 20.83 1.60
N GLY A 386 1.67 21.05 0.32
CA GLY A 386 2.81 21.85 -0.14
C GLY A 386 4.17 21.15 -0.03
N ILE A 387 4.19 19.82 -0.16
CA ILE A 387 5.43 19.03 -0.03
C ILE A 387 6.29 19.23 -1.27
N VAL A 388 7.54 19.67 -1.10
CA VAL A 388 8.50 19.77 -2.21
C VAL A 388 9.05 18.38 -2.53
N GLY A 389 8.68 17.85 -3.70
CA GLY A 389 9.12 16.57 -4.21
C GLY A 389 10.11 16.68 -5.36
N LYS A 390 10.14 15.64 -6.21
CA LYS A 390 11.05 15.52 -7.36
C LYS A 390 11.05 16.75 -8.27
N GLY A 391 12.23 17.17 -8.72
CA GLY A 391 12.43 18.29 -9.63
C GLY A 391 11.94 19.64 -9.09
N GLY A 392 11.74 19.77 -7.77
CA GLY A 392 11.15 20.95 -7.15
C GLY A 392 9.64 21.09 -7.32
N ALA A 393 8.94 20.05 -7.79
CA ALA A 393 7.48 20.04 -7.87
C ALA A 393 6.85 20.14 -6.47
N VAL A 394 5.74 20.88 -6.34
CA VAL A 394 5.05 21.07 -5.05
C VAL A 394 3.77 20.24 -5.04
N TYR A 395 3.74 19.19 -4.21
CA TYR A 395 2.60 18.31 -4.05
C TYR A 395 1.58 18.92 -3.07
N GLY A 396 0.51 19.48 -3.61
CA GLY A 396 -0.65 19.94 -2.86
C GLY A 396 -1.69 18.85 -2.62
N LYS A 397 -2.84 19.23 -2.04
CA LYS A 397 -3.98 18.34 -1.82
C LYS A 397 -4.39 17.68 -3.14
N HIS A 398 -4.63 16.37 -3.13
CA HIS A 398 -5.01 15.60 -4.32
C HIS A 398 -3.95 15.51 -5.43
N ALA A 399 -2.67 15.84 -5.17
CA ALA A 399 -1.58 15.71 -6.16
C ALA A 399 -1.31 14.26 -6.64
N GLY A 400 -1.80 13.25 -5.90
CA GLY A 400 -1.73 11.84 -6.26
C GLY A 400 -2.77 11.01 -5.51
N LEU A 401 -3.11 9.83 -6.03
CA LEU A 401 -3.99 8.85 -5.40
C LEU A 401 -3.23 7.57 -5.03
N CYS A 402 -3.66 6.87 -3.98
CA CYS A 402 -3.17 5.55 -3.60
C CYS A 402 -4.25 4.49 -3.83
N LEU A 403 -3.81 3.29 -4.20
CA LEU A 403 -4.63 2.07 -4.34
C LEU A 403 -3.90 0.94 -3.61
N GLU A 404 -3.99 0.96 -2.28
CA GLU A 404 -3.23 0.08 -1.40
C GLU A 404 -3.96 -1.27 -1.27
N THR A 405 -3.56 -2.28 -2.04
CA THR A 405 -4.11 -3.64 -1.92
C THR A 405 -3.68 -4.28 -0.61
N GLN A 406 -4.62 -4.62 0.28
CA GLN A 406 -4.36 -4.91 1.69
C GLN A 406 -5.40 -5.87 2.31
N GLY A 407 -5.14 -6.38 3.51
CA GLY A 407 -6.19 -6.85 4.42
C GLY A 407 -6.94 -5.67 5.06
N PHE A 408 -8.22 -5.84 5.40
CA PHE A 408 -9.06 -4.71 5.84
C PHE A 408 -8.49 -3.98 7.09
N PRO A 409 -8.61 -2.64 7.17
CA PRO A 409 -8.14 -1.90 8.33
C PRO A 409 -8.83 -2.38 9.61
N ASN A 410 -8.09 -2.40 10.71
CA ASN A 410 -8.54 -2.86 12.02
C ASN A 410 -9.09 -4.32 12.06
N ALA A 411 -8.85 -5.16 11.02
CA ALA A 411 -9.37 -6.54 10.96
C ALA A 411 -8.99 -7.42 12.16
N VAL A 412 -7.83 -7.17 12.80
CA VAL A 412 -7.41 -7.86 14.04
C VAL A 412 -8.38 -7.67 15.22
N ASN A 413 -9.23 -6.63 15.17
CA ASN A 413 -10.26 -6.32 16.16
C ASN A 413 -11.70 -6.47 15.63
N GLN A 414 -11.88 -6.86 14.36
CA GLN A 414 -13.19 -6.99 13.71
C GLN A 414 -13.43 -8.46 13.30
N PRO A 415 -14.09 -9.29 14.13
CA PRO A 415 -14.17 -10.74 13.94
C PRO A 415 -14.97 -11.19 12.72
N ASN A 416 -15.71 -10.28 12.09
CA ASN A 416 -16.44 -10.49 10.84
C ASN A 416 -15.65 -10.07 9.58
N PHE A 417 -14.44 -9.54 9.73
CA PHE A 417 -13.53 -9.26 8.62
C PHE A 417 -12.61 -10.47 8.35
N PRO A 418 -12.06 -10.61 7.14
CA PRO A 418 -11.05 -11.63 6.86
C PRO A 418 -9.86 -11.52 7.83
N SER A 419 -9.48 -12.64 8.45
CA SER A 419 -8.39 -12.65 9.42
C SER A 419 -7.06 -12.22 8.79
N VAL A 420 -6.36 -11.32 9.47
CA VAL A 420 -4.97 -10.94 9.18
C VAL A 420 -3.96 -11.68 10.07
N VAL A 421 -4.40 -12.58 10.96
CA VAL A 421 -3.54 -13.34 11.86
C VAL A 421 -2.98 -14.57 11.15
N VAL A 422 -1.65 -14.72 11.18
CA VAL A 422 -0.91 -15.83 10.55
C VAL A 422 -0.21 -16.66 11.64
N GLN A 423 -0.28 -17.98 11.56
CA GLN A 423 0.37 -18.90 12.50
C GLN A 423 1.73 -19.40 11.96
N PRO A 424 2.71 -19.69 12.84
CA PRO A 424 3.94 -20.38 12.43
C PRO A 424 3.66 -21.76 11.86
N GLY A 425 4.23 -22.06 10.69
CA GLY A 425 4.09 -23.36 10.01
C GLY A 425 2.80 -23.53 9.19
N GLU A 426 1.88 -22.57 9.22
CA GLU A 426 0.77 -22.49 8.26
C GLU A 426 1.21 -21.85 6.94
N LYS A 427 0.28 -21.70 5.99
CA LYS A 427 0.53 -20.95 4.75
C LYS A 427 0.97 -19.52 5.12
N PRO A 428 2.10 -19.02 4.58
CA PRO A 428 2.54 -17.66 4.85
C PRO A 428 1.56 -16.63 4.29
N PHE A 429 1.66 -15.40 4.79
CA PHE A 429 1.04 -14.26 4.14
C PHE A 429 1.72 -14.07 2.78
N CYS A 430 0.97 -14.23 1.70
CA CYS A 430 1.41 -13.93 0.34
C CYS A 430 0.46 -12.87 -0.22
N PHE A 431 1.02 -11.77 -0.71
CA PHE A 431 0.29 -10.76 -1.49
C PHE A 431 1.06 -10.51 -2.79
N VAL A 432 0.36 -10.51 -3.91
CA VAL A 432 0.91 -10.27 -5.24
C VAL A 432 0.15 -9.12 -5.86
N LEU A 433 0.86 -8.04 -6.15
CA LEU A 433 0.35 -6.86 -6.83
C LEU A 433 0.98 -6.76 -8.23
N SER A 434 0.16 -6.82 -9.28
CA SER A 434 0.60 -6.62 -10.65
C SER A 434 -0.03 -5.35 -11.20
N THR A 435 0.82 -4.36 -11.50
CA THR A 435 0.43 -3.08 -12.11
C THR A 435 0.81 -3.08 -13.59
N SER A 436 -0.19 -2.97 -14.47
CA SER A 436 0.01 -2.85 -15.92
C SER A 436 -0.22 -1.41 -16.36
N LEU A 437 0.76 -0.84 -17.05
CA LEU A 437 0.79 0.57 -17.45
C LEU A 437 0.72 0.70 -18.97
N MET A 438 -0.49 0.82 -19.47
CA MET A 438 -0.82 0.74 -20.90
C MET A 438 -1.25 2.09 -21.48
N LEU A 439 -1.18 2.19 -22.81
CA LEU A 439 -1.76 3.29 -23.57
C LEU A 439 -3.19 2.93 -23.96
N GLN A 440 -4.15 3.81 -23.73
CA GLN A 440 -5.58 3.57 -24.01
C GLN A 440 -5.83 3.04 -25.43
N TRP A 441 -5.13 3.57 -26.44
CA TRP A 441 -5.22 3.11 -27.83
C TRP A 441 -4.78 1.65 -28.03
N LEU A 442 -3.74 1.21 -27.33
CA LEU A 442 -3.29 -0.20 -27.36
C LEU A 442 -4.33 -1.11 -26.67
N TYR A 443 -4.95 -0.65 -25.60
CA TYR A 443 -6.02 -1.38 -24.90
C TYR A 443 -7.22 -1.63 -25.82
N SER A 444 -7.70 -0.58 -26.51
CA SER A 444 -8.76 -0.71 -27.52
C SER A 444 -8.37 -1.62 -28.68
N PHE A 445 -7.11 -1.58 -29.13
CA PHE A 445 -6.63 -2.45 -30.22
C PHE A 445 -6.48 -3.91 -29.79
N GLN A 446 -6.09 -4.18 -28.54
CA GLN A 446 -6.00 -5.53 -27.99
C GLN A 446 -7.39 -6.18 -27.83
N ILE A 447 -8.41 -5.40 -27.49
CA ILE A 447 -9.82 -5.84 -27.54
C ILE A 447 -10.25 -6.12 -28.98
N LEU A 448 -10.01 -5.19 -29.91
CA LEU A 448 -10.38 -5.34 -31.33
C LEU A 448 -9.71 -6.57 -31.96
N LEU A 449 -8.44 -6.84 -31.62
CA LEU A 449 -7.69 -8.00 -32.08
C LEU A 449 -8.28 -9.31 -31.53
N HIS A 450 -8.63 -9.38 -30.24
CA HIS A 450 -9.33 -10.56 -29.69
C HIS A 450 -10.68 -10.79 -30.37
N VAL A 451 -11.49 -9.74 -30.54
CA VAL A 451 -12.78 -9.83 -31.26
C VAL A 451 -12.57 -10.32 -32.71
N THR A 452 -11.55 -9.82 -33.40
CA THR A 452 -11.24 -10.22 -34.79
C THR A 452 -10.75 -11.67 -34.86
N ILE A 453 -9.94 -12.12 -33.91
CA ILE A 453 -9.46 -13.51 -33.84
C ILE A 453 -10.63 -14.47 -33.52
N CYS A 454 -11.49 -14.14 -32.55
CA CYS A 454 -12.69 -14.92 -32.26
C CYS A 454 -13.64 -14.98 -33.46
N TYR A 455 -13.84 -13.87 -34.18
CA TYR A 455 -14.67 -13.84 -35.39
C TYR A 455 -14.04 -14.64 -36.55
N SER A 456 -12.71 -14.61 -36.67
CA SER A 456 -11.92 -15.40 -37.62
C SER A 456 -12.07 -16.91 -37.36
N GLU A 457 -11.91 -17.36 -36.11
CA GLU A 457 -12.10 -18.77 -35.78
C GLU A 457 -13.56 -19.22 -35.89
N PHE A 458 -14.52 -18.38 -35.48
CA PHE A 458 -15.95 -18.65 -35.69
C PHE A 458 -16.31 -18.81 -37.18
N THR A 459 -15.79 -17.93 -38.04
CA THR A 459 -15.98 -18.04 -39.50
C THR A 459 -15.14 -19.15 -40.15
N ARG A 460 -14.04 -19.60 -39.53
CA ARG A 460 -13.31 -20.79 -39.96
C ARG A 460 -14.07 -22.07 -39.64
N ILE A 461 -14.66 -22.15 -38.44
CA ILE A 461 -15.54 -23.26 -38.02
C ILE A 461 -16.81 -23.30 -38.88
N SER A 462 -17.44 -22.16 -39.17
CA SER A 462 -18.63 -22.13 -40.03
C SER A 462 -18.35 -22.43 -41.52
N ARG A 463 -17.11 -22.27 -41.98
CA ARG A 463 -16.67 -22.66 -43.34
C ARG A 463 -16.18 -24.10 -43.44
N GLN A 464 -15.74 -24.72 -42.34
CA GLN A 464 -15.52 -26.16 -42.26
C GLN A 464 -16.86 -26.86 -42.06
N GLY A 465 -17.62 -27.00 -43.16
CA GLY A 465 -18.94 -27.64 -43.15
C GLY A 465 -18.90 -29.11 -42.73
N ILE A 466 -18.97 -29.38 -41.41
CA ILE A 466 -19.17 -30.71 -40.85
C ILE A 466 -20.60 -31.15 -41.14
N SER A 467 -20.78 -31.77 -42.31
CA SER A 467 -22.03 -32.44 -42.69
C SER A 467 -22.22 -33.71 -41.84
N CYS A 468 -22.99 -33.59 -40.74
CA CYS A 468 -23.44 -34.77 -40.01
C CYS A 468 -24.49 -35.53 -40.85
N ARG A 469 -24.11 -36.65 -41.44
CA ARG A 469 -25.00 -37.50 -42.27
C ARG A 469 -25.89 -38.45 -41.45
N THR A 470 -26.54 -37.96 -40.39
CA THR A 470 -27.65 -38.67 -39.71
C THR A 470 -28.45 -37.69 -38.86
N CYS A 471 -29.40 -36.98 -39.48
CA CYS A 471 -30.60 -36.42 -38.85
C CYS A 471 -31.56 -35.92 -39.94
N ARG A 472 -32.47 -36.78 -40.37
CA ARG A 472 -33.67 -36.37 -41.13
C ARG A 472 -34.82 -36.26 -40.13
N GLN A 473 -35.57 -35.16 -40.23
CA GLN A 473 -36.84 -34.87 -39.55
C GLN A 473 -36.76 -34.65 -38.02
N GLY A 474 -37.43 -33.59 -37.53
CA GLY A 474 -37.74 -33.39 -36.12
C GLY A 474 -37.17 -32.11 -35.48
N SER A 475 -37.99 -31.07 -35.40
CA SER A 475 -38.07 -30.08 -34.29
C SER A 475 -36.80 -29.73 -33.49
N PHE A 476 -36.06 -28.71 -33.95
CA PHE A 476 -35.12 -27.96 -33.11
C PHE A 476 -35.79 -26.68 -32.55
N GLN A 477 -36.90 -26.84 -31.83
CA GLN A 477 -37.63 -25.74 -31.18
C GLN A 477 -38.00 -25.99 -29.71
N ASP A 478 -37.86 -27.22 -29.20
CA ASP A 478 -38.23 -27.55 -27.81
C ASP A 478 -37.03 -27.56 -26.83
N GLU A 479 -35.79 -27.57 -27.32
CA GLU A 479 -34.57 -27.66 -26.49
C GLU A 479 -33.97 -26.28 -26.11
N VAL A 480 -34.76 -25.21 -26.21
CA VAL A 480 -34.39 -23.84 -25.78
C VAL A 480 -35.14 -23.40 -24.51
N LYS A 481 -36.15 -24.16 -24.06
CA LYS A 481 -36.98 -23.80 -22.89
C LYS A 481 -36.38 -24.17 -21.54
N ASP A 482 -35.45 -25.13 -21.47
CA ASP A 482 -34.84 -25.57 -20.20
C ASP A 482 -33.55 -24.84 -19.81
N ILE A 483 -33.07 -23.88 -20.61
CA ILE A 483 -31.80 -23.16 -20.38
C ILE A 483 -32.02 -21.74 -19.85
N VAL A 484 -33.24 -21.19 -19.95
CA VAL A 484 -33.57 -19.85 -19.44
C VAL A 484 -34.76 -19.95 -18.49
N GLY A 485 -34.47 -20.05 -17.19
CA GLY A 485 -35.47 -20.06 -16.13
C GLY A 485 -36.17 -18.71 -15.96
N MET A 486 -37.12 -18.41 -16.85
CA MET A 486 -38.05 -17.29 -16.74
C MET A 486 -39.48 -17.80 -16.86
N GLU A 487 -40.19 -17.81 -15.73
CA GLU A 487 -41.65 -17.85 -15.74
C GLU A 487 -42.18 -16.51 -16.27
N THR A 488 -43.01 -16.56 -17.31
CA THR A 488 -43.84 -15.43 -17.72
C THR A 488 -45.28 -15.91 -17.82
N ASP A 489 -46.13 -15.41 -16.91
CA ASP A 489 -47.58 -15.57 -17.00
C ASP A 489 -48.12 -15.01 -18.32
N GLY A 490 -49.16 -15.65 -18.84
CA GLY A 490 -49.59 -15.46 -20.23
C GLY A 490 -50.31 -14.16 -20.54
N GLY A 491 -50.21 -13.72 -21.80
CA GLY A 491 -50.96 -12.61 -22.39
C GLY A 491 -51.01 -12.76 -23.92
N LEU A 492 -52.14 -12.39 -24.53
CA LEU A 492 -52.43 -12.66 -25.95
C LEU A 492 -51.79 -11.65 -26.93
N TRP A 493 -51.60 -12.12 -28.17
CA TRP A 493 -51.83 -11.44 -29.47
C TRP A 493 -52.06 -9.91 -29.47
N ASP A 494 -51.39 -9.20 -30.39
CA ASP A 494 -51.91 -9.03 -31.76
C ASP A 494 -50.81 -8.59 -32.74
N GLY A 495 -51.03 -8.77 -34.05
CA GLY A 495 -50.12 -8.34 -35.11
C GLY A 495 -50.58 -7.05 -35.80
N THR A 496 -49.70 -6.44 -36.60
CA THR A 496 -50.13 -5.58 -37.70
C THR A 496 -49.03 -5.45 -38.75
N GLU A 497 -49.32 -5.88 -39.97
CA GLU A 497 -48.50 -5.57 -41.14
C GLU A 497 -48.74 -4.12 -41.57
N TYR A 498 -47.73 -3.51 -42.20
CA TYR A 498 -47.97 -2.47 -43.20
C TYR A 498 -47.12 -2.76 -44.44
N GLY A 499 -47.78 -3.17 -45.51
CA GLY A 499 -47.17 -3.33 -46.83
C GLY A 499 -46.99 -2.00 -47.55
N GLY A 500 -46.04 -1.97 -48.49
CA GLY A 500 -45.82 -0.87 -49.43
C GLY A 500 -45.21 -1.42 -50.71
N GLU A 501 -45.91 -1.30 -51.82
CA GLU A 501 -45.61 -1.98 -53.08
C GLU A 501 -44.59 -1.26 -54.00
N VAL A 502 -43.82 -2.10 -54.70
CA VAL A 502 -43.36 -1.97 -56.10
C VAL A 502 -42.44 -0.80 -56.51
N GLY A 503 -41.35 -1.16 -57.19
CA GLY A 503 -40.51 -0.23 -57.96
C GLY A 503 -39.26 -0.89 -58.54
N GLU A 504 -39.40 -1.76 -59.54
CA GLU A 504 -38.24 -2.22 -60.31
C GLU A 504 -37.65 -1.07 -61.14
N ASN A 505 -36.34 -0.80 -60.99
CA ASN A 505 -35.48 -0.47 -62.11
C ASN A 505 -33.98 -0.59 -61.77
N ASN A 506 -33.19 -1.00 -62.77
CA ASN A 506 -31.76 -1.29 -62.62
C ASN A 506 -30.91 -0.03 -62.41
N HIS A 507 -29.99 -0.06 -61.43
CA HIS A 507 -28.55 0.17 -61.63
C HIS A 507 -27.74 -0.07 -60.34
N MET A 508 -26.45 -0.46 -60.49
CA MET A 508 -25.56 -0.81 -59.39
C MET A 508 -25.17 0.38 -58.50
N ASN A 509 -25.20 0.22 -57.18
CA ASN A 509 -24.35 0.98 -56.25
C ASN A 509 -24.17 0.26 -54.88
N PRO A 510 -22.95 -0.19 -54.49
CA PRO A 510 -22.74 -0.89 -53.23
C PRO A 510 -22.44 0.08 -52.07
N ARG A 511 -23.48 0.72 -51.52
CA ARG A 511 -23.41 1.40 -50.21
C ARG A 511 -24.70 1.23 -49.41
N ASN A 512 -24.74 0.20 -48.55
CA ASN A 512 -25.53 0.18 -47.32
C ASN A 512 -25.20 -1.05 -46.46
N SER A 513 -24.06 -1.01 -45.76
CA SER A 513 -23.78 -1.94 -44.68
C SER A 513 -24.54 -1.49 -43.43
N ARG A 514 -25.75 -2.03 -43.21
CA ARG A 514 -26.44 -1.87 -41.92
C ARG A 514 -25.67 -2.65 -40.85
N VAL A 515 -24.99 -1.94 -39.96
CA VAL A 515 -24.35 -2.54 -38.79
C VAL A 515 -25.43 -2.81 -37.74
N PHE A 516 -25.76 -4.09 -37.53
CA PHE A 516 -26.50 -4.51 -36.35
C PHE A 516 -25.53 -4.68 -35.19
N LEU A 517 -25.62 -3.79 -34.20
CA LEU A 517 -24.84 -3.90 -32.97
C LEU A 517 -25.52 -4.93 -32.05
N VAL A 518 -25.05 -6.18 -32.07
CA VAL A 518 -25.48 -7.19 -31.09
C VAL A 518 -24.56 -7.11 -29.87
N THR A 519 -25.03 -6.45 -28.81
CA THR A 519 -24.37 -6.46 -27.51
C THR A 519 -24.59 -7.82 -26.83
N MET A 520 -23.60 -8.71 -26.91
CA MET A 520 -23.58 -9.93 -26.09
C MET A 520 -22.84 -9.67 -24.78
N SER A 521 -23.50 -9.97 -23.66
CA SER A 521 -22.86 -9.97 -22.33
C SER A 521 -22.07 -11.27 -22.15
N PRO A 522 -20.80 -11.24 -21.69
CA PRO A 522 -20.00 -12.44 -21.53
C PRO A 522 -20.22 -13.10 -20.16
N THR A 523 -20.90 -14.25 -20.15
CA THR A 523 -20.88 -15.17 -19.00
C THR A 523 -20.33 -16.53 -19.40
N HIS A 524 -19.37 -17.01 -18.60
CA HIS A 524 -18.69 -18.31 -18.66
C HIS A 524 -17.84 -18.64 -19.89
N THR A 525 -16.56 -18.91 -19.65
CA THR A 525 -15.71 -19.72 -20.52
C THR A 525 -14.89 -20.67 -19.66
N SER A 526 -15.11 -21.98 -19.83
CA SER A 526 -14.26 -23.03 -19.28
C SER A 526 -14.00 -24.06 -20.38
N VAL A 527 -12.77 -24.08 -20.89
CA VAL A 527 -12.31 -25.10 -21.84
C VAL A 527 -10.96 -25.61 -21.36
N GLY A 528 -10.96 -26.83 -20.82
CA GLY A 528 -9.74 -27.54 -20.46
C GLY A 528 -9.10 -28.18 -21.69
N TYR A 529 -7.78 -28.00 -21.85
CA TYR A 529 -7.02 -28.77 -22.83
C TYR A 529 -6.58 -30.10 -22.24
N VAL A 530 -7.04 -31.21 -22.84
CA VAL A 530 -6.42 -32.53 -22.66
C VAL A 530 -5.74 -32.91 -23.97
N ALA A 531 -4.40 -32.89 -23.96
CA ALA A 531 -3.59 -33.35 -25.08
C ALA A 531 -3.09 -34.78 -24.81
N THR A 532 -3.62 -35.76 -25.53
CA THR A 532 -3.05 -37.12 -25.59
C THR A 532 -2.41 -37.36 -26.94
N THR A 533 -1.08 -37.41 -26.96
CA THR A 533 -0.29 -37.79 -28.13
C THR A 533 -0.26 -39.31 -28.31
N THR A 534 -0.65 -39.81 -29.48
CA THR A 534 -0.20 -41.12 -29.98
C THR A 534 0.27 -40.98 -31.42
N SER A 535 1.55 -41.26 -31.63
CA SER A 535 2.18 -41.35 -32.93
C SER A 535 1.81 -42.66 -33.63
N ARG A 536 1.67 -42.62 -34.97
CA ARG A 536 2.11 -43.69 -35.89
C ARG A 536 2.16 -43.19 -37.34
N LEU A 537 3.31 -43.42 -37.96
CA LEU A 537 3.58 -43.41 -39.40
C LEU A 537 2.89 -44.64 -40.07
N PRO A 538 2.74 -44.73 -41.40
CA PRO A 538 3.84 -44.64 -42.39
C PRO A 538 4.17 -43.25 -42.92
#